data_AF-A0A926C0S1-F1
#
_entry.id   AF-A0A926C0S1-F1
#
_cell.length_a   1.000
_cell.length_b   1.000
_cell.length_c   1.000
_cell.angle_alpha   90.00
_cell.angle_beta   90.00
_cell.angle_gamma   90.00
#
_symmetry.space_group_name_H-M   'P 1'
#
loop_
_entity.id
_entity.type
_entity.pdbx_description
1 polymer ?
#
loop_
_entity_poly.entity_id
_entity_poly.type
_entity_poly.pdbx_seq_one_letter_code
_entity_poly.pdbx_strand_id
1 'polypeptide(L)'
;NQRLNTEQLAPTDYRRSLPRYQPDTLTANQPLVNALTKLATEKGCSTAELALAWLLAQDERIIPIPGTKRRAYLEANAGAVNLVLTQADLTHIRQLLATHPVVGQRYTEGALKLVNH
;
A
#
# COMPACT_ATOMS: atom_id res chain seq x y z
N ASN A 1 -4.63 -11.07 -6.65
CA ASN A 1 -4.66 -9.59 -6.62
C ASN A 1 -5.62 -9.06 -7.66
N GLN A 2 -6.74 -8.47 -7.24
CA GLN A 2 -7.70 -7.84 -8.15
C GLN A 2 -7.21 -6.41 -8.45
N ARG A 3 -7.01 -6.09 -9.74
CA ARG A 3 -6.66 -4.75 -10.21
C ARG A 3 -7.83 -3.81 -9.86
N LEU A 4 -7.54 -2.68 -9.22
CA LEU A 4 -8.58 -1.70 -8.92
C LEU A 4 -9.07 -1.07 -10.24
N ASN A 5 -10.36 -1.26 -10.54
CA ASN A 5 -11.04 -0.52 -11.60
C ASN A 5 -11.98 0.50 -10.94
N THR A 6 -11.76 1.79 -11.22
CA THR A 6 -12.56 2.89 -10.66
C THR A 6 -14.00 2.87 -11.15
N GLU A 7 -14.27 2.31 -12.32
CA GLU A 7 -15.61 2.17 -12.87
C GLU A 7 -16.48 1.22 -12.02
N GLN A 8 -15.86 0.25 -11.35
CA GLN A 8 -16.53 -0.71 -10.47
C GLN A 8 -16.83 -0.14 -9.08
N LEU A 9 -16.32 1.05 -8.76
CA LEU A 9 -16.63 1.72 -7.49
C LEU A 9 -18.08 2.22 -7.51
N ALA A 10 -18.79 2.13 -6.37
CA ALA A 10 -20.11 2.73 -6.26
C ALA A 10 -20.04 4.25 -6.55
N PRO A 11 -21.11 4.88 -7.09
CA PRO A 11 -21.10 6.32 -7.38
C PRO A 11 -20.77 7.19 -6.16
N THR A 12 -21.12 6.73 -4.96
CA THR A 12 -20.88 7.40 -3.67
C THR A 12 -19.57 6.98 -2.98
N ASP A 13 -18.74 6.14 -3.61
CA ASP A 13 -17.46 5.72 -3.02
C ASP A 13 -16.48 6.89 -2.96
N TYR A 14 -16.06 7.24 -1.74
CA TYR A 14 -15.16 8.36 -1.48
C TYR A 14 -13.87 8.31 -2.30
N ARG A 15 -13.35 7.11 -2.63
CA ARG A 15 -12.13 6.95 -3.42
C ARG A 15 -12.24 7.59 -4.79
N ARG A 16 -13.44 7.68 -5.38
CA ARG A 16 -13.66 8.37 -6.67
C ARG A 16 -13.25 9.86 -6.62
N SER A 17 -13.33 10.49 -5.45
CA SER A 17 -12.95 11.90 -5.25
C SER A 17 -11.46 12.12 -5.01
N LEU A 18 -10.70 11.06 -4.73
CA LEU A 18 -9.31 11.18 -4.28
C LEU A 18 -8.34 11.22 -5.48
N PRO A 19 -7.31 12.08 -5.47
CA PRO A 19 -6.36 12.21 -6.58
C PRO A 19 -5.64 10.91 -6.94
N ARG A 20 -5.25 10.11 -5.94
CA ARG A 20 -4.53 8.83 -6.16
C ARG A 20 -5.33 7.72 -6.83
N TYR A 21 -6.64 7.88 -6.92
CA TYR A 21 -7.55 6.91 -7.53
C TYR A 21 -8.12 7.43 -8.85
N GLN A 22 -7.54 8.49 -9.45
CA GLN A 22 -7.90 8.90 -10.80
C GLN A 22 -7.29 7.97 -11.86
N PRO A 23 -7.93 7.76 -13.03
CA PRO A 23 -7.50 6.78 -14.03
C PRO A 23 -6.02 6.88 -14.42
N ASP A 24 -5.54 8.09 -14.69
CA ASP A 24 -4.14 8.33 -15.08
C ASP A 24 -3.17 8.01 -13.94
N THR A 25 -3.58 8.32 -12.71
CA THR A 25 -2.75 8.06 -11.52
C THR A 25 -2.69 6.58 -11.18
N LEU A 26 -3.79 5.84 -11.36
CA LEU A 26 -3.79 4.39 -11.21
C LEU A 26 -2.88 3.72 -12.26
N THR A 27 -2.94 4.19 -13.50
CA THR A 27 -2.08 3.72 -14.58
C THR A 27 -0.60 4.00 -14.26
N ALA A 28 -0.28 5.20 -13.79
CA ALA A 28 1.07 5.59 -13.41
C ALA A 28 1.62 4.79 -12.20
N ASN A 29 0.77 4.43 -11.23
CA ASN A 29 1.16 3.66 -10.05
C ASN A 29 1.19 2.14 -10.28
N GLN A 30 0.64 1.65 -11.39
CA GLN A 30 0.56 0.21 -11.67
C GLN A 30 1.93 -0.51 -11.71
N PRO A 31 3.01 0.08 -12.26
CA PRO A 31 4.34 -0.54 -12.23
C PRO A 31 4.85 -0.81 -10.81
N LEU A 32 4.67 0.14 -9.88
CA LEU A 32 5.06 -0.03 -8.47
C LEU A 32 4.28 -1.19 -7.83
N VAL A 33 2.95 -1.23 -8.03
CA VAL A 33 2.08 -2.29 -7.50
C VAL A 33 2.52 -3.66 -8.03
N ASN A 34 2.84 -3.75 -9.32
CA ASN A 34 3.30 -4.98 -9.95
C ASN A 34 4.64 -5.44 -9.36
N ALA A 35 5.60 -4.53 -9.20
CA ALA A 35 6.91 -4.83 -8.66
C ALA A 35 6.83 -5.32 -7.20
N LEU A 36 6.06 -4.64 -6.35
CA LEU A 36 5.84 -5.07 -4.97
C LEU A 36 5.06 -6.39 -4.89
N THR A 37 4.11 -6.63 -5.81
CA THR A 37 3.39 -7.91 -5.89
C THR A 37 4.34 -9.06 -6.26
N LYS A 38 5.27 -8.81 -7.19
CA LYS A 38 6.29 -9.79 -7.57
C LYS A 38 7.19 -10.13 -6.37
N LEU A 39 7.70 -9.10 -5.68
CA LEU A 39 8.52 -9.29 -4.48
C LEU A 39 7.77 -10.05 -3.38
N ALA A 40 6.50 -9.72 -3.14
CA ALA A 40 5.69 -10.43 -2.15
C ALA A 40 5.54 -11.92 -2.50
N THR A 41 5.28 -12.22 -3.77
CA THR A 41 5.19 -13.59 -4.30
C THR A 41 6.51 -14.35 -4.10
N GLU A 42 7.65 -13.74 -4.43
CA GLU A 42 8.99 -14.34 -4.25
C GLU A 42 9.28 -14.65 -2.77
N LYS A 43 8.74 -13.85 -1.85
CA LYS A 43 8.85 -14.09 -0.40
C LYS A 43 7.74 -14.97 0.18
N GLY A 44 6.84 -15.49 -0.65
CA GLY A 44 5.75 -16.37 -0.21
C GLY A 44 4.69 -15.69 0.67
N CYS A 45 4.50 -14.38 0.52
CA CYS A 45 3.53 -13.59 1.30
C CYS A 45 2.60 -12.77 0.40
N SER A 46 1.53 -12.23 0.96
CA SER A 46 0.67 -11.27 0.26
C SER A 46 1.32 -9.88 0.20
N THR A 47 0.91 -9.06 -0.77
CA THR A 47 1.37 -7.67 -0.86
C THR A 47 0.99 -6.85 0.38
N ALA A 48 -0.12 -7.19 1.05
CA ALA A 48 -0.53 -6.55 2.29
C ALA A 48 0.40 -6.90 3.46
N GLU A 49 0.78 -8.18 3.59
CA GLU A 49 1.75 -8.62 4.59
C GLU A 49 3.13 -7.99 4.36
N LEU A 50 3.60 -7.95 3.10
CA LEU A 50 4.85 -7.27 2.74
C LEU A 50 4.83 -5.80 3.16
N ALA A 51 3.73 -5.09 2.92
CA ALA A 51 3.59 -3.68 3.29
C ALA A 51 3.61 -3.47 4.81
N LEU A 52 2.94 -4.34 5.58
CA LEU A 52 2.94 -4.27 7.04
C LEU A 52 4.31 -4.61 7.63
N ALA A 53 4.98 -5.64 7.11
CA ALA A 53 6.33 -6.01 7.53
C ALA A 53 7.35 -4.90 7.23
N TRP A 54 7.23 -4.25 6.07
CA TRP A 54 8.06 -3.09 5.74
C TRP A 54 7.84 -1.93 6.71
N LEU A 55 6.59 -1.65 7.07
CA LEU A 55 6.24 -0.60 8.03
C LEU A 55 6.81 -0.88 9.42
N LEU A 56 6.67 -2.12 9.91
CA LEU A 56 7.22 -2.58 11.18
C LEU A 56 8.76 -2.52 11.22
N ALA A 57 9.41 -2.71 10.07
CA ALA A 57 10.87 -2.66 9.96
C ALA A 57 11.45 -1.23 9.99
N GLN A 58 10.62 -0.17 9.97
CA GLN A 58 11.15 1.20 9.96
C GLN A 58 11.60 1.69 11.33
N ASP A 59 10.93 1.28 12.41
CA ASP A 59 11.24 1.66 13.79
C ASP A 59 10.49 0.73 14.76
N GLU A 60 11.13 0.33 15.85
CA GLU A 60 10.54 -0.57 16.88
C GLU A 60 9.33 0.03 17.60
N ARG A 61 9.15 1.36 17.54
CA ARG A 61 8.05 2.09 18.16
C ARG A 61 6.80 2.16 17.28
N ILE A 62 6.84 1.61 16.07
CA ILE A 62 5.70 1.61 15.15
C ILE A 62 4.74 0.47 15.49
N ILE A 63 3.52 0.83 15.87
CA ILE A 63 2.43 -0.12 16.14
C ILE A 63 1.32 0.11 15.12
N PRO A 64 1.27 -0.67 14.01
CA PRO A 64 0.24 -0.49 12.99
C PRO A 64 -1.13 -0.96 13.52
N ILE A 65 -2.18 -0.23 13.18
CA ILE A 65 -3.58 -0.59 13.49
C ILE A 65 -4.33 -0.88 12.18
N PRO A 66 -4.05 -2.02 11.50
CA PRO A 66 -4.65 -2.31 10.23
C PRO A 66 -6.12 -2.73 10.40
N GLY A 67 -7.03 -1.91 9.88
CA GLY A 67 -8.46 -2.19 9.93
C GLY A 67 -8.87 -3.34 9.00
N THR A 68 -9.79 -4.18 9.46
CA THR A 68 -10.42 -5.24 8.66
C THR A 68 -11.80 -5.59 9.21
N LYS A 69 -12.69 -6.10 8.35
CA LYS A 69 -14.01 -6.65 8.72
C LYS A 69 -14.07 -8.18 8.67
N ARG A 70 -12.98 -8.85 8.28
CA ARG A 70 -12.93 -10.30 8.03
C ARG A 70 -11.81 -10.95 8.84
N ARG A 71 -12.12 -12.06 9.51
CA ARG A 71 -11.16 -12.80 10.36
C ARG A 71 -9.92 -13.26 9.60
N ALA A 72 -10.09 -13.80 8.38
CA ALA A 72 -8.96 -14.22 7.55
C ALA A 72 -7.93 -13.09 7.29
N TYR A 73 -8.39 -11.84 7.18
CA TYR A 73 -7.49 -10.70 7.01
C TYR A 73 -6.92 -10.19 8.32
N LEU A 74 -7.62 -10.39 9.45
CA LEU A 74 -7.04 -10.15 10.76
C LEU A 74 -5.86 -11.08 10.99
N GLU A 75 -6.04 -12.37 10.69
CA GLU A 75 -5.01 -13.40 10.77
C GLU A 75 -3.82 -13.07 9.85
N ALA A 76 -4.06 -12.69 8.59
CA ALA A 76 -3.00 -12.26 7.68
C ALA A 76 -2.27 -10.99 8.16
N ASN A 77 -3.01 -9.97 8.62
CA ASN A 77 -2.42 -8.73 9.14
C ASN A 77 -1.52 -9.01 10.36
N ALA A 78 -1.96 -9.88 11.27
CA ALA A 78 -1.18 -10.30 12.43
C ALA A 78 0.04 -11.13 12.02
N GLY A 79 -0.10 -11.98 11.00
CA GLY A 79 0.98 -12.81 10.45
C GLY A 79 2.16 -12.01 9.88
N ALA A 80 1.95 -10.76 9.47
CA ALA A 80 2.98 -9.90 8.92
C ALA A 80 4.18 -9.68 9.86
N VAL A 81 4.00 -9.80 11.18
CA VAL A 81 5.09 -9.68 12.17
C VAL A 81 6.14 -10.79 12.03
N ASN A 82 5.76 -11.93 11.46
CA ASN A 82 6.66 -13.07 11.26
C ASN A 82 7.49 -12.95 9.98
N LEU A 83 7.18 -11.97 9.11
CA LEU A 83 7.92 -11.72 7.88
C LEU A 83 9.14 -10.84 8.18
N VAL A 84 10.31 -11.46 8.32
CA VAL A 84 11.56 -10.74 8.53
C VAL A 84 12.11 -10.24 7.19
N LEU A 85 12.21 -8.92 7.05
CA LEU A 85 12.84 -8.28 5.90
C LEU A 85 14.33 -8.06 6.18
N THR A 86 15.18 -8.60 5.31
CA THR A 86 16.63 -8.38 5.38
C THR A 86 16.98 -6.95 4.93
N GLN A 87 18.21 -6.51 5.24
CA GLN A 87 18.69 -5.22 4.74
C GLN A 87 18.70 -5.15 3.20
N ALA A 88 18.92 -6.27 2.52
CA ALA A 88 18.82 -6.39 1.07
C ALA A 88 17.39 -6.18 0.59
N ASP A 89 16.40 -6.80 1.25
CA ASP A 89 14.98 -6.59 0.94
C ASP A 89 14.58 -5.12 1.10
N LEU A 90 14.97 -4.49 2.22
CA LEU A 90 14.67 -3.08 2.48
C LEU A 90 15.31 -2.15 1.44
N THR A 91 16.53 -2.46 1.02
CA THR A 91 17.23 -1.72 -0.03
C THR A 91 16.52 -1.87 -1.37
N HIS A 92 16.11 -3.09 -1.72
CA HIS A 92 15.36 -3.36 -2.94
C HIS A 92 14.01 -2.62 -2.93
N ILE A 93 13.26 -2.64 -1.83
CA ILE A 93 11.99 -1.89 -1.71
C ILE A 93 12.22 -0.39 -1.91
N ARG A 94 13.27 0.19 -1.32
CA ARG A 94 13.62 1.61 -1.53
C ARG A 94 13.94 1.91 -3.01
N GLN A 95 14.66 1.03 -3.69
CA GLN A 95 14.95 1.17 -5.12
C GLN A 95 13.69 1.11 -5.97
N LEU A 96 12.76 0.20 -5.65
CA LEU A 96 11.46 0.13 -6.34
C LEU A 96 10.66 1.42 -6.17
N LEU A 97 10.63 1.98 -4.96
CA LEU A 97 9.96 3.26 -4.68
C LEU A 97 10.61 4.45 -5.41
N ALA A 98 11.94 4.44 -5.53
CA ALA A 98 12.68 5.47 -6.28
C ALA A 98 12.46 5.36 -7.80
N THR A 99 12.37 4.13 -8.31
CA THR A 99 12.18 3.84 -9.75
C THR A 99 10.73 4.10 -10.19
N HIS A 100 9.78 3.85 -9.29
CA HIS A 100 8.35 4.00 -9.54
C HIS A 100 7.73 4.95 -8.49
N PRO A 101 7.93 6.28 -8.63
CA PRO A 101 7.41 7.23 -7.68
C PRO A 101 5.88 7.18 -7.60
N VAL A 102 5.35 7.30 -6.38
CA VAL A 102 3.90 7.32 -6.16
C VAL A 102 3.33 8.63 -6.70
N VAL A 103 2.39 8.53 -7.64
CA VAL A 103 1.65 9.65 -8.22
C VAL A 103 0.33 9.84 -7.48
N GLY A 104 -0.09 11.10 -7.33
CA GLY A 104 -1.36 11.50 -6.73
C GLY A 104 -1.35 11.68 -5.21
N GLN A 105 -1.91 12.79 -4.77
CA GLN A 105 -2.00 13.15 -3.36
C GLN A 105 -2.88 12.19 -2.56
N ARG A 106 -2.62 12.11 -1.25
CA ARG A 106 -3.43 11.32 -0.30
C ARG A 106 -4.82 11.88 -0.12
N TYR A 107 -4.91 13.20 -0.08
CA TYR A 107 -6.14 13.95 0.13
C TYR A 107 -6.38 14.89 -1.06
N THR A 108 -7.62 15.33 -1.22
CA THR A 108 -7.92 16.49 -2.06
C THR A 108 -7.27 17.74 -1.47
N GLU A 109 -7.09 18.79 -2.27
CA GLU A 109 -6.47 20.04 -1.78
C GLU A 109 -7.22 20.60 -0.56
N GLY A 110 -8.55 20.64 -0.62
CA GLY A 110 -9.39 21.12 0.49
C GLY A 110 -9.22 20.27 1.76
N ALA A 111 -9.18 18.95 1.65
CA ALA A 111 -8.98 18.06 2.79
C ALA A 111 -7.55 18.13 3.35
N LEU A 112 -6.55 18.39 2.50
CA LEU A 112 -5.16 18.55 2.94
C LEU A 112 -4.98 19.76 3.87
N LYS A 113 -5.73 20.84 3.64
CA LYS A 113 -5.74 22.05 4.50
C LYS A 113 -6.28 21.79 5.92
N LEU A 114 -6.95 20.67 6.16
CA LEU A 114 -7.55 20.32 7.46
C LEU A 114 -6.67 19.40 8.31
N VAL A 115 -5.58 18.86 7.75
CA VAL A 115 -4.74 17.85 8.43
C VAL A 115 -3.30 18.28 8.62
N ASN A 116 -2.86 19.31 7.89
CA ASN A 116 -1.54 19.91 8.03
C ASN A 116 -1.70 21.28 8.72
N HIS A 117 -1.81 21.26 10.04
CA HIS A 117 -1.74 22.46 10.89
C HIS A 117 -0.31 22.75 11.31
#